data_AF-A0A7S2VXZ5-F1
#
_entry.id   AF-A0A7S2VXZ5-F1
#
_cell.length_a   1.000
_cell.length_b   1.000
_cell.length_c   1.000
_cell.angle_alpha   90.00
_cell.angle_beta   90.00
_cell.angle_gamma   90.00
#
_symmetry.space_group_name_H-M   'P 1'
#
loop_
_entity.id
_entity.type
_entity.pdbx_description
1 polymer ?
#
loop_
_entity_poly.entity_id
_entity_poly.type
_entity_poly.pdbx_seq_one_letter_code
_entity_poly.pdbx_strand_id
1 'polypeptide(L)'
;MTEEEITTILGKAHGCVDSECAVDDVDDLIAELKDQQKVLSERLENIMNVVSHLQHANTKEARKTDDVRAIVKDMLRVFTTSDGKFAMGFSGDIGDGPTTAYDALPP
;
A
#
# COMPACT_ATOMS: atom_id res chain seq x y z
N MET A 1 7.73 -2.14 -3.28
CA MET A 1 8.43 -0.86 -3.42
C MET A 1 9.30 -0.57 -2.24
N THR A 2 10.55 -0.98 -2.39
CA THR A 2 11.70 -0.49 -1.64
C THR A 2 12.17 0.86 -2.23
N GLU A 3 13.04 1.56 -1.50
CA GLU A 3 13.71 2.78 -1.99
C GLU A 3 14.50 2.52 -3.29
N GLU A 4 15.09 1.32 -3.41
CA GLU A 4 15.86 0.90 -4.59
C GLU A 4 14.97 0.70 -5.81
N GLU A 5 13.79 0.08 -5.64
CA GLU A 5 12.80 -0.09 -6.70
C GLU A 5 12.30 1.29 -7.19
N ILE A 6 12.03 2.22 -6.27
CA ILE A 6 11.65 3.61 -6.62
C ILE A 6 12.74 4.30 -7.43
N THR A 7 13.98 4.21 -6.94
CA THR A 7 15.15 4.84 -7.58
C THR A 7 15.38 4.25 -8.97
N THR A 8 15.15 2.95 -9.15
CA THR A 8 15.27 2.27 -10.45
C THR A 8 14.23 2.77 -11.45
N ILE A 9 12.97 2.90 -11.05
CA ILE A 9 11.89 3.44 -11.90
C ILE A 9 12.19 4.90 -12.28
N LEU A 10 12.58 5.73 -11.31
CA LEU A 10 12.94 7.13 -11.56
C LEU A 10 14.15 7.24 -12.49
N GLY A 11 15.16 6.37 -12.32
CA GLY A 11 16.31 6.29 -13.20
C GLY A 11 15.94 5.94 -14.64
N LYS A 12 15.05 4.95 -14.84
CA LYS A 12 14.53 4.58 -16.18
C LYS A 12 13.72 5.71 -16.81
N ALA A 13 12.89 6.42 -16.02
CA ALA A 13 12.15 7.57 -16.49
C ALA A 13 13.07 8.73 -16.92
N HIS A 14 14.12 9.01 -16.14
CA HIS A 14 15.15 9.97 -16.52
C HIS A 14 15.91 9.53 -17.78
N GLY A 15 16.31 8.26 -17.87
CA GLY A 15 16.96 7.70 -19.05
C GLY A 15 16.13 7.84 -20.32
N CYS A 16 14.81 7.58 -20.24
CA CYS A 16 13.87 7.85 -21.33
C CYS A 16 13.93 9.33 -21.75
N VAL A 17 13.83 10.26 -20.80
CA VAL A 17 13.87 11.70 -21.14
C VAL A 17 15.19 12.08 -21.81
N ASP A 18 16.32 11.59 -21.32
CA ASP A 18 17.65 11.88 -21.84
C ASP A 18 17.88 11.30 -23.25
N SER A 19 17.21 10.20 -23.59
CA SER A 19 17.24 9.58 -24.93
C SER A 19 16.13 10.09 -25.87
N GLU A 20 15.43 11.16 -25.49
CA GLU A 20 14.25 11.67 -26.21
C GLU A 20 13.09 10.66 -26.31
N CYS A 21 13.05 9.71 -25.37
CA CYS A 21 12.06 8.66 -25.21
C CYS A 21 11.88 7.84 -26.49
N ALA A 22 13.00 7.26 -26.94
CA ALA A 22 12.99 6.23 -27.96
C ALA A 22 12.02 5.10 -27.60
N VAL A 23 11.47 4.44 -28.63
CA VAL A 23 10.37 3.46 -28.47
C VAL A 23 10.75 2.32 -27.52
N ASP A 24 11.99 1.84 -27.62
CA ASP A 24 12.56 0.81 -26.76
C ASP A 24 12.67 1.25 -25.29
N ASP A 25 13.12 2.48 -25.02
CA ASP A 25 13.20 3.01 -23.65
C ASP A 25 11.81 3.17 -23.02
N VAL A 26 10.82 3.59 -23.81
CA VAL A 26 9.43 3.70 -23.38
C VAL A 26 8.83 2.31 -23.09
N ASP A 27 9.08 1.33 -23.94
CA ASP A 27 8.60 -0.05 -23.76
C ASP A 27 9.20 -0.68 -22.49
N ASP A 28 10.48 -0.46 -22.24
CA ASP A 28 11.19 -0.94 -21.04
C ASP A 28 10.67 -0.27 -19.76
N LEU A 29 10.35 1.03 -19.80
CA LEU A 29 9.73 1.73 -18.68
C LEU A 29 8.31 1.23 -18.42
N ILE A 30 7.52 0.99 -19.47
CA ILE A 30 6.16 0.45 -19.37
C ILE A 30 6.17 -0.94 -18.76
N ALA A 31 7.11 -1.81 -19.16
CA ALA A 31 7.24 -3.15 -18.61
C ALA A 31 7.51 -3.10 -17.11
N GLU A 32 8.49 -2.30 -16.68
CA GLU A 32 8.81 -2.11 -15.26
C GLU A 32 7.61 -1.58 -14.47
N LEU A 33 6.92 -0.54 -14.99
CA LEU A 33 5.75 0.03 -14.31
C LEU A 33 4.60 -0.98 -14.17
N LYS A 34 4.39 -1.86 -15.14
CA LYS A 34 3.37 -2.92 -15.06
C LYS A 34 3.70 -3.98 -14.03
N ASP A 35 4.97 -4.38 -13.93
CA ASP A 35 5.41 -5.34 -12.92
C ASP A 35 5.25 -4.77 -11.51
N GLN A 36 5.62 -3.50 -11.32
CA GLN A 36 5.43 -2.79 -10.04
C GLN A 36 3.95 -2.60 -9.72
N GLN A 37 3.12 -2.26 -10.71
CA GLN A 37 1.67 -2.15 -10.54
C GLN A 37 1.08 -3.45 -9.99
N LYS A 38 1.47 -4.62 -10.54
CA LYS A 38 0.97 -5.92 -10.08
C LYS A 38 1.30 -6.16 -8.62
N VAL A 39 2.56 -5.95 -8.23
CA VAL A 39 3.01 -6.13 -6.83
C VAL A 39 2.26 -5.21 -5.88
N LEU A 40 2.04 -3.95 -6.28
CA LEU A 40 1.29 -2.99 -5.47
C LEU A 40 -0.19 -3.34 -5.37
N SER A 41 -0.82 -3.85 -6.43
CA SER A 41 -2.22 -4.30 -6.41
C SER A 41 -2.42 -5.45 -5.42
N GLU A 42 -1.54 -6.46 -5.44
CA GLU A 42 -1.59 -7.57 -4.48
C GLU A 42 -1.40 -7.09 -3.04
N ARG A 43 -0.49 -6.14 -2.80
CA ARG A 43 -0.32 -5.52 -1.48
C ARG A 43 -1.55 -4.75 -1.04
N LEU A 44 -2.16 -3.98 -1.93
CA LEU A 44 -3.38 -3.22 -1.65
C LEU A 44 -4.54 -4.14 -1.28
N GLU A 45 -4.72 -5.24 -2.02
CA GLU A 45 -5.74 -6.25 -1.72
C GLU A 45 -5.56 -6.83 -0.30
N ASN A 46 -4.32 -7.17 0.06
CA ASN A 46 -4.01 -7.65 1.41
C ASN A 46 -4.35 -6.62 2.50
N ILE A 47 -4.03 -5.33 2.27
CA ILE A 47 -4.37 -4.25 3.20
C ILE A 47 -5.89 -4.12 3.34
N MET A 48 -6.63 -4.13 2.23
CA MET A 48 -8.09 -4.03 2.23
C MET A 48 -8.74 -5.20 2.97
N ASN A 49 -8.24 -6.42 2.79
CA ASN A 49 -8.73 -7.60 3.51
C ASN A 49 -8.51 -7.49 5.02
N VAL A 50 -7.33 -7.04 5.45
CA VAL A 50 -7.03 -6.77 6.86
C VAL A 50 -7.96 -5.69 7.44
N VAL A 51 -8.16 -4.58 6.72
CA VAL A 51 -9.08 -3.51 7.13
C VAL A 51 -10.49 -4.05 7.30
N SER A 52 -10.98 -4.84 6.34
CA SER A 52 -12.30 -5.48 6.43
C SER A 52 -12.43 -6.38 7.67
N HIS A 53 -11.41 -7.19 7.95
CA HIS A 53 -11.39 -8.04 9.16
C HIS A 53 -11.39 -7.22 10.45
N LEU A 54 -10.65 -6.11 10.52
CA LEU A 54 -10.64 -5.22 11.68
C LEU A 54 -11.99 -4.51 11.86
N GLN A 55 -12.59 -4.02 10.77
CA GLN A 55 -13.93 -3.42 10.79
C GLN A 55 -14.96 -4.41 11.33
N HIS A 56 -14.98 -5.65 10.81
CA HIS A 56 -15.88 -6.69 11.30
C HIS A 56 -15.61 -7.09 12.76
N ALA A 57 -14.36 -7.12 13.20
CA ALA A 57 -14.03 -7.40 14.60
C ALA A 57 -14.51 -6.28 15.54
N ASN A 58 -14.48 -5.03 15.09
CA ASN A 58 -14.94 -3.87 15.86
C ASN A 58 -16.47 -3.78 16.00
N THR A 59 -17.25 -4.46 15.15
CA THR A 59 -18.71 -4.51 15.29
C THR A 59 -19.19 -5.58 16.28
N LYS A 60 -18.29 -6.38 16.86
CA LYS A 60 -18.65 -7.44 17.83
C LYS A 60 -18.57 -6.92 19.26
N GLU A 61 -19.68 -7.00 20.00
CA GLU A 61 -19.75 -6.59 21.41
C GLU A 61 -18.76 -7.36 22.30
N ALA A 62 -18.53 -8.65 22.01
CA ALA A 62 -17.54 -9.49 22.68
C ALA A 62 -16.33 -9.77 21.78
N ARG A 63 -15.65 -8.71 21.29
CA ARG A 63 -14.46 -8.88 20.44
C ARG A 63 -13.39 -9.67 21.20
N LYS A 64 -12.89 -10.73 20.57
CA LYS A 64 -11.76 -11.50 21.09
C LYS A 64 -10.49 -10.71 20.85
N THR A 65 -9.91 -10.15 21.91
CA THR A 65 -8.70 -9.32 21.82
C THR A 65 -7.54 -10.06 21.17
N ASP A 66 -7.44 -11.37 21.34
CA ASP A 66 -6.40 -12.19 20.71
C ASP A 66 -6.58 -12.28 19.19
N ASP A 67 -7.82 -12.36 18.69
CA ASP A 67 -8.12 -12.37 17.25
C ASP A 67 -7.77 -11.02 16.61
N VAL A 68 -8.13 -9.91 17.27
CA VAL A 68 -7.75 -8.56 16.82
C VAL A 68 -6.24 -8.41 16.81
N ARG A 69 -5.55 -8.88 17.85
CA ARG A 69 -4.08 -8.85 17.93
C ARG A 69 -3.44 -9.66 16.80
N ALA A 70 -4.02 -10.80 16.42
CA ALA A 70 -3.54 -11.60 15.29
C ALA A 70 -3.69 -10.84 13.97
N ILE A 71 -4.86 -10.25 13.70
CA ILE A 71 -5.11 -9.47 12.49
C ILE A 71 -4.16 -8.27 12.38
N VAL A 72 -3.91 -7.56 13.50
CA VAL A 72 -2.94 -6.45 13.52
C VAL A 72 -1.51 -6.94 13.28
N LYS A 73 -1.11 -8.10 13.81
CA LYS A 73 0.20 -8.70 13.51
C LYS A 73 0.34 -9.09 12.04
N ASP A 74 -0.74 -9.59 11.43
CA ASP A 74 -0.75 -9.88 10.00
C ASP A 74 -0.67 -8.61 9.17
N MET A 75 -1.32 -7.51 9.60
CA MET A 75 -1.13 -6.19 8.99
C MET A 75 0.33 -5.76 9.05
N LEU A 76 0.97 -5.86 10.22
CA LEU A 76 2.36 -5.48 10.38
C LEU A 76 3.26 -6.26 9.41
N ARG A 77 2.96 -7.53 9.11
CA ARG A 77 3.71 -8.32 8.11
C ARG A 77 3.61 -7.79 6.69
N VAL A 78 2.46 -7.21 6.31
CA VAL A 78 2.26 -6.58 5.00
C VAL A 78 3.10 -5.31 4.86
N PHE A 79 3.32 -4.59 5.97
CA PHE A 79 4.08 -3.33 6.00
C PHE A 79 5.55 -3.48 6.44
N THR A 80 5.92 -4.57 7.12
CA THR A 80 7.32 -4.87 7.45
C THR A 80 8.00 -5.41 6.21
N THR A 81 8.59 -4.52 5.44
CA THR A 81 9.74 -4.85 4.62
C THR A 81 10.84 -5.36 5.54
N SER A 82 11.40 -6.53 5.22
CA SER A 82 12.72 -6.93 5.71
C SER A 82 13.64 -5.70 5.59
N ASP A 83 14.27 -5.36 6.70
CA ASP A 83 15.19 -4.23 6.89
C ASP A 83 14.58 -2.82 7.01
N GLY A 84 14.03 -2.55 8.20
CA GLY A 84 14.44 -1.38 9.00
C GLY A 84 14.19 0.03 8.49
N LYS A 85 13.49 0.22 7.37
CA LYS A 85 13.08 1.54 6.87
C LYS A 85 11.60 1.53 6.57
N PHE A 86 10.84 2.28 7.37
CA PHE A 86 9.42 2.49 7.18
C PHE A 86 9.17 3.08 5.79
N ALA A 87 8.40 2.39 4.95
CA ALA A 87 7.86 2.96 3.72
C ALA A 87 6.79 4.00 4.08
N MET A 88 7.22 5.24 4.32
CA MET A 88 6.32 6.39 4.25
C MET A 88 6.09 6.71 2.78
N GLY A 89 4.93 6.33 2.25
CA GLY A 89 4.65 6.53 0.83
C GLY A 89 3.24 6.14 0.39
N PHE A 90 2.21 6.64 1.06
CA PHE A 90 0.88 6.82 0.46
C PHE A 90 0.46 8.27 0.71
N SER A 91 0.52 9.11 -0.32
CA SER A 91 0.08 10.52 -0.28
C SER A 91 -1.25 10.73 -0.99
N GLY A 92 -2.05 9.68 -1.17
CA GLY A 92 -3.42 9.84 -1.65
C GLY A 92 -4.25 10.41 -0.52
N ASP A 93 -4.86 11.59 -0.74
CA ASP A 93 -5.77 12.21 0.23
C ASP A 93 -6.89 11.23 0.59
N ILE A 94 -6.82 10.66 1.79
CA ILE A 94 -7.96 10.07 2.47
C ILE A 94 -8.61 11.25 3.17
N GLY A 95 -9.66 11.82 2.57
CA GLY A 95 -10.41 12.93 3.17
C GLY A 95 -10.88 12.59 4.60
N ASP A 96 -11.20 13.62 5.39
CA ASP A 96 -11.55 13.56 6.82
C ASP A 96 -12.93 12.90 7.09
N GLY A 97 -13.13 11.69 6.57
CA GLY A 97 -14.27 10.86 6.89
C GLY A 97 -14.18 10.35 8.34
N PRO A 98 -15.32 10.02 8.97
CA PRO A 98 -15.36 9.56 10.35
C PRO A 98 -14.43 8.37 10.57
N THR A 99 -13.47 8.54 11.48
CA THR A 99 -12.41 7.55 11.76
C THR A 99 -12.89 6.39 12.64
N THR A 100 -14.05 6.55 13.29
CA THR A 100 -14.67 5.54 14.13
C THR A 100 -16.18 5.47 13.88
N ALA A 101 -16.80 4.33 14.22
CA ALA A 101 -18.24 4.13 14.08
C ALA A 101 -19.07 5.09 14.97
N TYR A 102 -18.46 5.63 16.03
CA TYR A 102 -19.08 6.63 16.89
C TYR A 102 -19.10 8.03 16.27
N ASP A 103 -18.14 8.33 15.39
CA ASP A 103 -18.02 9.62 14.70
C ASP A 103 -19.06 9.79 13.57
N ALA A 104 -19.74 8.70 13.18
CA ALA A 104 -20.70 8.66 12.08
C ALA A 104 -22.17 8.70 12.53
N LEU A 105 -22.46 8.76 13.84
CA LEU A 105 -23.82 8.83 14.37
C LEU A 105 -24.23 10.29 14.63
N PRO A 106 -25.43 10.73 14.24
CA PRO A 106 -25.94 12.05 14.61
C PRO A 106 -26.17 12.13 16.14
N PRO A 107 -26.05 13.33 16.75
CA PRO A 107 -26.25 13.52 18.19
C PRO A 107 -27.68 13.22 18.65
#